data_AF-V4YB03-F1
#
_entry.id   AF-V4YB03-F1
#
_cell.length_a   1.000
_cell.length_b   1.000
_cell.length_c   1.000
_cell.angle_alpha   90.00
_cell.angle_beta   90.00
_cell.angle_gamma   90.00
#
_symmetry.space_group_name_H-M   'P 1'
#
loop_
_entity.id
_entity.type
_entity.pdbx_description
1 polymer ?
#
loop_
_entity_poly.entity_id
_entity_poly.type
_entity_poly.pdbx_seq_one_letter_code
_entity_poly.pdbx_strand_id
1 'polypeptide(L)' 'MARNGLAVAVTLYRSGTLTLEQAATRAGHEVSEFQKQIERYGPTAPTA' A
#
# COMPACT_ATOMS: atom_id res chain seq x y z
N MET A 1 -6.30 6.28 -15.40
CA MET A 1 -6.55 4.87 -15.02
C MET A 1 -5.44 4.31 -14.10
N ALA A 2 -5.04 5.03 -13.03
CA ALA A 2 -3.95 4.60 -12.12
C ALA A 2 -4.41 4.24 -10.68
N ARG A 3 -5.69 4.45 -10.35
CA ARG A 3 -6.23 4.21 -8.98
C ARG A 3 -6.46 2.73 -8.66
N ASN A 4 -6.64 1.88 -9.67
CA ASN A 4 -6.92 0.45 -9.43
C ASN A 4 -5.67 -0.34 -8.99
N GLY A 5 -4.48 0.02 -9.49
CA GLY A 5 -3.24 -0.68 -9.13
C GLY A 5 -2.93 -0.57 -7.64
N LEU A 6 -3.13 0.62 -7.08
CA LEU A 6 -2.87 0.88 -5.66
C LEU A 6 -3.91 0.21 -4.75
N ALA A 7 -5.20 0.30 -5.08
CA ALA A 7 -6.24 -0.36 -4.31
C ALA A 7 -6.06 -1.89 -4.26
N VAL A 8 -5.65 -2.50 -5.38
CA VAL A 8 -5.34 -3.94 -5.46
C VAL A 8 -4.09 -4.28 -4.65
N ALA A 9 -3.02 -3.49 -4.78
CA ALA A 9 -1.79 -3.70 -4.03
C ALA A 9 -2.01 -3.60 -2.50
N VAL A 10 -2.78 -2.62 -2.05
CA VAL A 10 -3.15 -2.46 -0.63
C VAL A 10 -3.99 -3.63 -0.14
N THR A 11 -4.94 -4.11 -0.95
CA THR A 11 -5.75 -5.27 -0.61
C THR A 11 -4.89 -6.53 -0.45
N LEU A 12 -3.98 -6.79 -1.40
CA LEU A 12 -3.07 -7.94 -1.34
C LEU A 12 -2.08 -7.89 -0.17
N TYR A 13 -1.59 -6.69 0.16
CA TYR A 13 -0.77 -6.48 1.35
C TYR A 13 -1.56 -6.77 2.63
N ARG A 14 -2.80 -6.27 2.75
CA ARG A 14 -3.67 -6.52 3.91
C ARG A 14 -4.11 -7.98 4.03
N SER A 15 -4.24 -8.70 2.92
CA SER A 15 -4.49 -10.14 2.91
C SER A 15 -3.27 -10.99 3.27
N GLY A 16 -2.10 -10.37 3.50
CA GLY A 16 -0.85 -11.09 3.77
C GLY A 16 -0.30 -11.86 2.58
N THR A 17 -0.83 -11.60 1.38
CA THR A 17 -0.47 -12.30 0.14
C THR A 17 0.83 -11.77 -0.46
N LEU A 18 1.10 -10.47 -0.27
CA LEU A 18 2.31 -9.80 -0.77
C LEU A 18 2.97 -8.98 0.34
N THR A 19 4.29 -8.90 0.30
CA THR A 19 5.04 -7.96 1.15
C THR A 19 4.90 -6.53 0.63
N LEU A 20 5.22 -5.55 1.49
CA LEU A 20 5.16 -4.12 1.17
C LEU A 20 5.92 -3.80 -0.14
N GLU A 21 7.10 -4.37 -0.34
CA GLU A 21 7.93 -4.17 -1.54
C GLU A 21 7.30 -4.75 -2.81
N GLN A 22 6.69 -5.93 -2.72
CA GLN A 22 6.01 -6.57 -3.84
C GLN A 22 4.74 -5.82 -4.23
N ALA A 23 4.00 -5.32 -3.25
CA ALA A 23 2.82 -4.51 -3.47
C ALA A 23 3.19 -3.14 -4.10
N ALA A 24 4.26 -2.50 -3.63
CA ALA A 24 4.77 -1.25 -4.18
C ALA A 24 5.25 -1.41 -5.64
N THR A 25 6.06 -2.45 -5.91
CA THR A 25 6.53 -2.79 -7.26
C THR A 25 5.37 -3.04 -8.21
N ARG A 26 4.34 -3.75 -7.76
CA ARG A 26 3.12 -4.02 -8.54
C ARG A 26 2.29 -2.77 -8.79
N ALA A 27 2.31 -1.81 -7.87
CA ALA A 27 1.66 -0.52 -8.02
C ALA A 27 2.49 0.48 -8.84
N GLY A 28 3.75 0.15 -9.19
CA GLY A 28 4.66 1.06 -9.88
C GLY A 28 5.12 2.23 -9.01
N HIS A 29 5.08 2.08 -7.69
CA HIS A 29 5.49 3.09 -6.72
C HIS A 29 6.70 2.61 -5.93
N GLU A 30 7.50 3.55 -5.46
CA GLU A 30 8.52 3.23 -4.47
C GLU A 30 7.88 2.73 -3.17
N VAL A 31 8.59 1.82 -2.50
CA VAL A 31 8.16 1.19 -1.25
C VAL A 31 7.81 2.23 -0.19
N SER A 32 8.63 3.27 -0.05
CA SER A 32 8.41 4.36 0.91
C SER A 32 7.19 5.23 0.57
N GLU A 33 6.94 5.50 -0.72
CA GLU A 33 5.75 6.23 -1.15
C GLU A 33 4.48 5.40 -1.00
N PHE A 34 4.57 4.09 -1.25
CA PHE A 34 3.48 3.14 -1.04
C PHE A 34 3.13 3.01 0.45
N GLN A 35 4.13 2.97 1.33
CA GLN A 35 3.95 2.97 2.78
C GLN A 35 3.24 4.23 3.27
N LYS A 36 3.70 5.42 2.88
CA LYS A 36 3.03 6.69 3.24
C LYS A 36 1.59 6.74 2.76
N GLN A 37 1.29 6.17 1.59
CA GLN A 37 -0.07 6.10 1.09
C GLN A 37 -0.91 5.12 1.92
N ILE A 38 -0.40 3.93 2.25
CA ILE A 38 -1.10 3.02 3.17
C ILE A 38 -1.34 3.67 4.53
N GLU A 39 -0.35 4.37 5.08
CA GLU A 39 -0.50 5.09 6.37
C GLU A 39 -1.55 6.21 6.28
N ARG A 40 -1.64 6.88 5.14
CA ARG A 40 -2.64 7.93 4.90
C ARG A 40 -4.06 7.38 4.63
N TYR A 41 -4.18 6.15 4.12
CA TYR A 41 -5.46 5.48 3.84
C TYR A 41 -5.87 4.42 4.89
N GLY A 42 -4.97 4.06 5.81
CA GLY A 42 -5.20 3.10 6.89
C GLY A 42 -5.95 3.74 8.06
N PRO A 43 -6.59 2.93 8.92
CA PRO A 43 -7.24 3.44 10.12
C PRO A 43 -6.16 4.00 11.04
N THR A 44 -6.03 5.34 11.06
CA THR A 44 -5.36 6.16 12.06
C THR A 44 -4.05 5.61 12.62
N ALA A 45 -2.94 6.27 12.25
CA ALA A 45 -1.72 6.28 13.05
C ALA A 45 -2.04 6.20 14.56
N PRO A 46 -1.43 5.28 15.34
CA PRO A 46 -1.60 5.33 16.77
C PRO A 46 -1.13 6.70 17.24
N THR A 47 -2.07 7.45 17.78
CA THR A 47 -1.81 8.68 18.51
C THR A 47 -0.84 8.32 19.64
N ALA A 48 0.35 8.91 19.61
CA ALA A 48 1.24 9.01 20.76
C ALA A 48 1.03 10.37 21.41
#